data_AF-A6EL01-F1
#
_entry.id   AF-A6EL01-F1
#
_cell.length_a   1.000
_cell.length_b   1.000
_cell.length_c   1.000
_cell.angle_alpha   90.00
_cell.angle_beta   90.00
_cell.angle_gamma   90.00
#
_symmetry.space_group_name_H-M   'P 1'
#
loop_
_entity.id
_entity.type
_entity.pdbx_description
1 polymer ?
#
loop_
_entity_poly.entity_id
_entity_poly.type
_entity_poly.pdbx_seq_one_letter_code
_entity_poly.pdbx_strand_id
1 'polypeptide(L)'
;MALFIALVFGLLTLDFVIKKNNLTGKNTFGILVFTLFIIQIPTIYTNPKIIGSTLFLILASRRLLSLKSEKNIEKKILDASIYIAIAGLFFPWCWLFFVVLYLSILWNTVLETRFLIIPFTGILAVFILKTTYHFINNDGFSWFFLPKSNSSFNFAAYNHLGILLTSILIGLFILWMGGVRLARIPALPKKERSSAWLIVISLITTILIATLSDVKTSAELLFPLFPLAIVSANFIEEKEGSGPIKPFDYWFKELLLWLLVGISVVLLVL
;
A
#
# COMPACT_ATOMS: atom_id res chain seq x y z
N MET A 1 -22.67 -4.48 0.90
CA MET A 1 -22.60 -3.48 2.00
C MET A 1 -21.28 -3.55 2.78
N ALA A 2 -20.88 -4.71 3.34
CA ALA A 2 -19.63 -4.83 4.13
C ALA A 2 -18.35 -4.42 3.38
N LEU A 3 -18.20 -4.80 2.11
CA LEU A 3 -17.04 -4.44 1.28
C LEU A 3 -16.89 -2.92 1.08
N PHE A 4 -18.01 -2.24 0.85
CA PHE A 4 -18.03 -0.79 0.69
C PHE A 4 -17.59 -0.09 1.97
N ILE A 5 -18.11 -0.54 3.13
CA ILE A 5 -17.69 -0.04 4.45
C ILE A 5 -16.17 -0.25 4.64
N ALA A 6 -15.65 -1.41 4.24
CA ALA A 6 -14.23 -1.72 4.34
C ALA A 6 -13.37 -0.76 3.48
N LEU A 7 -13.79 -0.46 2.24
CA LEU A 7 -13.10 0.50 1.37
C LEU A 7 -13.14 1.92 1.92
N VAL A 8 -14.29 2.38 2.42
CA VAL A 8 -14.43 3.69 3.09
C VAL A 8 -13.53 3.75 4.33
N PHE A 9 -13.48 2.68 5.13
CA PHE A 9 -12.56 2.61 6.25
C PHE A 9 -11.08 2.68 5.81
N GLY A 10 -10.73 2.05 4.69
CA GLY A 10 -9.41 2.16 4.07
C GLY A 10 -9.04 3.57 3.67
N LEU A 11 -9.97 4.27 3.01
CA LEU A 11 -9.84 5.68 2.63
C LEU A 11 -9.56 6.57 3.84
N LEU A 12 -10.36 6.43 4.90
CA LEU A 12 -10.20 7.18 6.14
C LEU A 12 -8.87 6.85 6.85
N THR A 13 -8.47 5.58 6.83
CA THR A 13 -7.20 5.15 7.41
C THR A 13 -6.02 5.75 6.64
N LEU A 14 -6.07 5.76 5.29
CA LEU A 14 -5.07 6.38 4.44
C LEU A 14 -4.94 7.89 4.74
N ASP A 15 -6.07 8.60 4.81
CA ASP A 15 -6.07 10.03 5.17
C ASP A 15 -5.43 10.28 6.53
N PHE A 16 -5.79 9.47 7.52
CA PHE A 16 -5.18 9.52 8.84
C PHE A 16 -3.66 9.28 8.77
N VAL A 17 -3.20 8.30 7.98
CA VAL A 17 -1.77 8.03 7.79
C VAL A 17 -1.05 9.23 7.19
N ILE A 18 -1.62 9.84 6.14
CA ILE A 18 -1.06 10.98 5.43
C ILE A 18 -0.94 12.19 6.36
N LYS A 19 -2.05 12.59 6.99
CA LYS A 19 -2.11 13.76 7.87
C LYS A 19 -1.27 13.57 9.13
N LYS A 20 -1.27 12.38 9.74
CA LYS A 20 -0.51 12.15 10.97
C LYS A 20 1.00 12.20 10.76
N ASN A 21 1.46 11.82 9.56
CA ASN A 21 2.89 11.74 9.26
C ASN A 21 3.41 12.90 8.40
N ASN A 22 2.55 13.85 8.01
CA ASN A 22 2.84 14.97 7.09
C ASN A 22 3.50 14.47 5.79
N LEU A 23 2.89 13.48 5.13
CA LEU A 23 3.45 12.85 3.93
C LEU A 23 3.18 13.66 2.66
N THR A 24 2.10 14.42 2.65
CA THR A 24 1.70 15.35 1.58
C THR A 24 1.55 16.74 2.20
N GLY A 25 1.23 17.74 1.40
CA GLY A 25 0.84 19.06 1.87
C GLY A 25 -0.51 19.07 2.59
N LYS A 26 -1.10 20.27 2.70
CA LYS A 26 -2.32 20.50 3.49
C LYS A 26 -3.61 20.07 2.78
N ASN A 27 -3.53 19.80 1.48
CA ASN A 27 -4.71 19.44 0.69
C ASN A 27 -5.00 17.94 0.85
N THR A 28 -6.15 17.52 0.32
CA THR A 28 -6.64 16.14 0.44
C THR A 28 -6.48 15.37 -0.88
N PHE A 29 -5.46 15.70 -1.68
CA PHE A 29 -5.25 15.04 -2.97
C PHE A 29 -4.93 13.55 -2.82
N GLY A 30 -4.36 13.12 -1.70
CA GLY A 30 -4.08 11.70 -1.42
C GLY A 30 -5.33 10.83 -1.44
N ILE A 31 -6.41 11.27 -0.79
CA ILE A 31 -7.69 10.54 -0.81
C ILE A 31 -8.31 10.58 -2.21
N LEU A 32 -8.30 11.75 -2.85
CA LEU A 32 -8.88 11.92 -4.19
C LEU A 32 -8.23 10.96 -5.20
N VAL A 33 -6.90 10.94 -5.25
CA VAL A 33 -6.16 10.06 -6.16
C VAL A 33 -6.42 8.59 -5.85
N PHE A 34 -6.40 8.20 -4.57
CA PHE A 34 -6.71 6.82 -4.18
C PHE A 34 -8.13 6.40 -4.56
N THR A 35 -9.11 7.29 -4.39
CA THR A 35 -10.52 7.05 -4.75
C THR A 35 -10.66 6.85 -6.26
N LEU A 36 -10.05 7.73 -7.06
CA LEU A 36 -10.08 7.62 -8.52
C LEU A 36 -9.45 6.32 -9.00
N PHE A 37 -8.31 5.89 -8.43
CA PHE A 37 -7.72 4.60 -8.77
C PHE A 37 -8.62 3.40 -8.40
N ILE A 38 -9.31 3.43 -7.26
CA ILE A 38 -10.22 2.35 -6.87
C ILE A 38 -11.38 2.25 -7.86
N ILE A 39 -11.95 3.38 -8.28
CA ILE A 39 -13.06 3.43 -9.22
C ILE A 39 -12.69 2.78 -10.57
N GLN A 40 -11.43 2.93 -11.00
CA GLN A 40 -10.95 2.38 -12.27
C GLN A 40 -10.85 0.85 -12.31
N ILE A 41 -10.91 0.15 -11.16
CA ILE A 41 -10.74 -1.32 -11.10
C ILE A 41 -12.00 -1.97 -10.50
N PRO A 42 -13.01 -2.30 -11.33
CA PRO A 42 -14.26 -2.92 -10.86
C PRO A 42 -14.07 -4.29 -10.19
N THR A 43 -13.03 -5.04 -10.58
CA THR A 43 -12.73 -6.38 -10.05
C THR A 43 -12.36 -6.35 -8.56
N ILE A 44 -12.02 -5.19 -7.98
CA ILE A 44 -11.81 -5.03 -6.54
C ILE A 44 -13.07 -5.43 -5.77
N TYR A 45 -14.25 -5.02 -6.24
CA TYR A 45 -15.52 -5.18 -5.52
C TYR A 45 -15.97 -6.64 -5.41
N THR A 46 -15.38 -7.55 -6.17
CA THR A 46 -15.66 -8.99 -6.11
C THR A 46 -14.60 -9.77 -5.32
N ASN A 47 -13.52 -9.10 -4.85
CA ASN A 47 -12.37 -9.74 -4.21
C ASN A 47 -12.18 -9.29 -2.74
N PRO A 48 -12.99 -9.81 -1.79
CA PRO A 48 -12.93 -9.44 -0.37
C PRO A 48 -11.57 -9.66 0.27
N LYS A 49 -10.87 -10.74 -0.11
CA LYS A 49 -9.56 -11.09 0.46
C LYS A 49 -8.51 -10.03 0.14
N ILE A 50 -8.53 -9.51 -1.10
CA ILE A 50 -7.58 -8.49 -1.53
C ILE A 50 -7.85 -7.18 -0.78
N ILE A 51 -9.12 -6.73 -0.72
CA ILE A 51 -9.51 -5.55 0.08
C ILE A 51 -9.04 -5.70 1.54
N GLY A 52 -9.37 -6.82 2.18
CA GLY A 52 -8.97 -7.09 3.57
C GLY A 52 -7.47 -7.02 3.76
N SER A 53 -6.69 -7.68 2.90
CA SER A 53 -5.23 -7.64 2.97
C SER A 53 -4.65 -6.24 2.76
N THR A 54 -5.12 -5.47 1.78
CA THR A 54 -4.67 -4.09 1.56
C THR A 54 -4.97 -3.19 2.76
N LEU A 55 -6.14 -3.33 3.39
CA LEU A 55 -6.49 -2.57 4.60
C LEU A 55 -5.50 -2.83 5.75
N PHE A 56 -5.15 -4.10 5.98
CA PHE A 56 -4.15 -4.45 6.98
C PHE A 56 -2.75 -3.92 6.63
N LEU A 57 -2.38 -3.88 5.35
CA LEU A 57 -1.12 -3.24 4.93
C LEU A 57 -1.12 -1.72 5.15
N ILE A 58 -2.25 -1.03 4.92
CA ILE A 58 -2.40 0.40 5.25
C ILE A 58 -2.31 0.63 6.78
N LEU A 59 -2.91 -0.25 7.58
CA LEU A 59 -2.80 -0.20 9.05
C LEU A 59 -1.37 -0.47 9.54
N ALA A 60 -0.65 -1.39 8.89
CA ALA A 60 0.76 -1.64 9.16
C ALA A 60 1.61 -0.40 8.81
N SER A 61 1.42 0.17 7.61
CA SER A 61 2.18 1.34 7.16
C SER A 61 1.96 2.56 8.08
N ARG A 62 0.75 2.74 8.62
CA ARG A 62 0.44 3.72 9.67
C ARG A 62 1.40 3.62 10.87
N ARG A 63 1.67 2.40 11.34
CA ARG A 63 2.55 2.16 12.49
C ARG A 63 4.02 2.36 12.10
N LEU A 64 4.44 1.81 10.96
CA LEU A 64 5.81 1.93 10.45
C LEU A 64 6.24 3.39 10.26
N LEU A 65 5.42 4.19 9.55
CA LEU A 65 5.72 5.61 9.30
C LEU A 65 5.78 6.45 10.58
N SER A 66 5.10 6.02 11.63
CA SER A 66 5.10 6.69 12.93
C SER A 66 6.30 6.33 13.82
N LEU A 67 7.15 5.37 13.42
CA LEU A 67 8.32 4.95 14.23
C LEU A 67 9.29 6.10 14.48
N LYS A 68 9.37 7.08 13.58
CA LYS A 68 10.16 8.31 13.72
C LYS A 68 9.88 9.13 14.99
N SER A 69 8.72 8.93 15.63
CA SER A 69 8.34 9.71 16.82
C SER A 69 8.98 9.20 18.11
N GLU A 70 9.80 8.14 18.08
CA GLU A 70 10.51 7.45 19.19
C GLU A 70 9.67 7.02 20.40
N LYS A 71 8.38 7.33 20.42
CA LYS A 71 7.42 6.93 21.45
C LYS A 71 6.89 5.53 21.17
N ASN A 72 6.88 4.66 22.18
CA ASN A 72 6.27 3.33 22.14
C ASN A 72 6.72 2.49 20.92
N ILE A 73 8.03 2.46 20.65
CA ILE A 73 8.62 1.78 19.49
C ILE A 73 8.20 0.30 19.47
N GLU A 74 8.35 -0.40 20.60
CA GLU A 74 8.03 -1.83 20.73
C GLU A 74 6.58 -2.14 20.34
N LYS A 75 5.63 -1.36 20.89
CA LYS A 75 4.21 -1.49 20.58
C LYS A 75 3.90 -1.22 19.11
N LYS A 76 4.57 -0.24 18.49
CA LYS A 76 4.38 0.05 17.06
C LYS A 76 4.88 -1.09 16.18
N ILE A 77 6.03 -1.69 16.52
CA ILE A 77 6.58 -2.83 15.79
C ILE A 77 5.67 -4.05 15.94
N LEU A 78 5.20 -4.33 17.16
CA LEU A 78 4.27 -5.43 17.43
C LEU A 78 2.94 -5.26 16.68
N ASP A 79 2.34 -4.07 16.73
CA ASP A 79 1.10 -3.79 16.00
C ASP A 79 1.30 -3.98 14.49
N ALA A 80 2.40 -3.47 13.93
CA ALA A 80 2.71 -3.61 12.50
C ALA A 80 2.91 -5.08 12.11
N SER A 81 3.64 -5.87 12.90
CA SER A 81 3.87 -7.29 12.61
C SER A 81 2.59 -8.11 12.67
N ILE A 82 1.70 -7.84 13.63
CA ILE A 82 0.37 -8.46 13.71
C ILE A 82 -0.44 -8.12 12.46
N TYR A 83 -0.50 -6.85 12.05
CA TYR A 83 -1.26 -6.46 10.86
C TYR A 83 -0.71 -7.11 9.57
N ILE A 84 0.61 -7.17 9.38
CA ILE A 84 1.21 -7.84 8.21
C ILE A 84 0.93 -9.34 8.23
N ALA A 85 1.06 -9.99 9.38
CA ALA A 85 0.78 -11.42 9.52
C ALA A 85 -0.70 -11.73 9.22
N ILE A 86 -1.64 -10.89 9.69
CA ILE A 86 -3.06 -11.02 9.35
C ILE A 86 -3.29 -10.80 7.84
N ALA A 87 -2.67 -9.80 7.23
CA ALA A 87 -2.74 -9.60 5.77
C ALA A 87 -2.28 -10.85 5.00
N GLY A 88 -1.21 -11.48 5.48
CA GLY A 88 -0.67 -12.73 4.97
C GLY A 88 -1.61 -13.94 5.10
N LEU A 89 -2.61 -13.89 5.99
CA LEU A 89 -3.66 -14.91 6.06
C LEU A 89 -4.69 -14.77 4.94
N PHE A 90 -5.02 -13.53 4.56
CA PHE A 90 -5.95 -13.25 3.46
C PHE A 90 -5.28 -13.45 2.10
N PHE A 91 -4.03 -13.01 1.98
CA PHE A 91 -3.25 -13.07 0.75
C PHE A 91 -1.78 -13.41 1.06
N PRO A 92 -1.32 -14.65 0.78
CA PRO A 92 -0.01 -15.16 1.19
C PRO A 92 1.20 -14.33 0.75
N TRP A 93 1.15 -13.59 -0.35
CA TRP A 93 2.30 -12.78 -0.76
C TRP A 93 2.51 -11.54 0.12
N CYS A 94 1.53 -11.13 0.92
CA CYS A 94 1.66 -9.99 1.84
C CYS A 94 2.75 -10.18 2.90
N TRP A 95 3.21 -11.40 3.15
CA TRP A 95 4.36 -11.66 4.03
C TRP A 95 5.64 -10.93 3.56
N LEU A 96 5.77 -10.61 2.27
CA LEU A 96 6.87 -9.78 1.76
C LEU A 96 6.92 -8.38 2.39
N PHE A 97 5.81 -7.88 2.91
CA PHE A 97 5.75 -6.57 3.57
C PHE A 97 6.55 -6.51 4.88
N PHE A 98 6.97 -7.66 5.44
CA PHE A 98 7.95 -7.68 6.53
C PHE A 98 9.30 -7.06 6.16
N VAL A 99 9.67 -7.07 4.86
CA VAL A 99 10.87 -6.34 4.39
C VAL A 99 10.74 -4.84 4.69
N VAL A 100 9.56 -4.25 4.43
CA VAL A 100 9.27 -2.84 4.75
C VAL A 100 9.37 -2.60 6.27
N LEU A 101 8.88 -3.55 7.07
CA LEU A 101 8.94 -3.48 8.53
C LEU A 101 10.38 -3.43 9.03
N TYR A 102 11.24 -4.36 8.60
CA TYR A 102 12.64 -4.40 9.05
C TYR A 102 13.43 -3.17 8.60
N LEU A 103 13.23 -2.72 7.35
CA LEU A 103 13.85 -1.48 6.87
C LEU A 103 13.38 -0.26 7.66
N SER A 104 12.10 -0.24 8.08
CA SER A 104 11.58 0.81 8.95
C SER A 104 12.21 0.84 10.33
N ILE A 105 12.54 -0.32 10.91
CA ILE A 105 13.29 -0.41 12.18
C ILE A 105 14.71 0.14 11.97
N LEU A 106 15.41 -0.35 10.94
CA LEU A 106 16.79 0.03 10.64
C LEU A 106 16.98 1.55 10.45
N TRP A 107 16.00 2.22 9.86
CA TRP A 107 16.12 3.65 9.54
C TRP A 107 15.54 4.62 10.56
N ASN A 108 14.56 4.19 11.37
CA ASN A 108 13.84 5.10 12.27
C ASN A 108 14.10 4.84 13.74
N THR A 109 14.92 3.84 14.08
CA THR A 109 15.21 3.48 15.47
C THR A 109 16.69 3.21 15.66
N VAL A 110 17.16 3.34 16.90
CA VAL A 110 18.49 2.82 17.28
C VAL A 110 18.41 1.31 17.23
N LEU A 111 19.31 0.69 16.46
CA LEU A 111 19.27 -0.75 16.23
C LEU A 111 19.57 -1.50 17.52
N GLU A 112 18.52 -2.08 18.09
CA GLU A 112 18.61 -2.96 19.25
C GLU A 112 18.05 -4.33 18.91
N THR A 113 18.70 -5.38 19.41
CA THR A 113 18.33 -6.78 19.15
C THR A 113 16.88 -7.06 19.54
N ARG A 114 16.39 -6.43 20.63
CA ARG A 114 14.98 -6.53 21.05
C ARG A 114 14.01 -6.15 19.94
N PHE A 115 14.29 -5.12 19.15
CA PHE A 115 13.38 -4.66 18.10
C PHE A 115 13.31 -5.62 16.91
N LEU A 116 14.39 -6.37 16.65
CA LEU A 116 14.43 -7.39 15.60
C LEU A 116 13.66 -8.66 15.96
N ILE A 117 13.49 -8.93 17.26
CA ILE A 117 12.78 -10.12 17.77
C ILE A 117 11.27 -9.91 17.83
N ILE A 118 10.81 -8.68 18.12
CA ILE A 118 9.37 -8.37 18.26
C ILE A 118 8.52 -8.80 17.05
N PRO A 119 8.94 -8.65 15.79
CA PRO A 119 8.14 -9.08 14.64
C PRO A 119 7.76 -10.56 14.69
N PHE A 120 8.67 -11.42 15.15
CA PHE A 120 8.41 -12.86 15.33
C PHE A 120 7.33 -13.12 16.37
N THR A 121 7.27 -12.32 17.44
CA THR A 121 6.21 -12.45 18.45
C THR A 121 4.82 -12.13 17.88
N GLY A 122 4.70 -11.14 17.01
CA GLY A 122 3.43 -10.83 16.33
C GLY A 122 3.01 -11.91 15.33
N ILE A 123 3.97 -12.49 14.60
CA ILE A 123 3.75 -13.65 13.72
C ILE A 123 3.21 -14.84 14.54
N LEU A 124 3.87 -15.14 15.66
CA LEU A 124 3.50 -16.24 16.54
C LEU A 124 2.11 -16.03 17.14
N ALA A 125 1.77 -14.80 17.55
CA ALA A 125 0.43 -14.48 18.04
C ALA A 125 -0.66 -14.77 17.00
N VAL A 126 -0.48 -14.31 15.75
CA VAL A 126 -1.43 -14.57 14.67
C VAL A 126 -1.49 -16.06 14.31
N PHE A 127 -0.36 -16.76 14.36
CA PHE A 127 -0.29 -18.21 14.14
C PHE A 127 -1.07 -18.99 15.20
N ILE A 128 -0.93 -18.66 16.48
CA ILE A 128 -1.71 -19.26 17.57
C ILE A 128 -3.19 -19.01 17.33
N LEU A 129 -3.59 -17.75 17.09
CA LEU A 129 -5.01 -17.40 16.87
C LEU A 129 -5.63 -18.19 15.71
N LYS A 130 -4.92 -18.29 14.58
CA LYS A 130 -5.38 -19.08 13.43
C LYS A 130 -5.51 -20.56 13.78
N THR A 131 -4.54 -21.10 14.51
CA THR A 131 -4.55 -22.51 14.93
C THR A 131 -5.73 -22.80 15.85
N THR A 132 -5.96 -21.95 16.85
CA THR A 132 -7.10 -22.05 17.76
C THR A 132 -8.43 -21.98 17.01
N TYR A 133 -8.58 -21.07 16.04
CA TYR A 133 -9.79 -20.96 15.21
C TYR A 133 -10.07 -22.26 14.44
N HIS A 134 -9.06 -22.86 13.82
CA HIS A 134 -9.22 -24.12 13.10
C HIS A 134 -9.46 -25.32 14.02
N PHE A 135 -8.85 -25.32 15.20
CA PHE A 135 -9.07 -26.36 16.19
C PHE A 135 -10.52 -26.39 16.67
N ILE A 136 -11.14 -25.23 16.89
CA ILE A 136 -12.55 -25.13 17.33
C ILE A 136 -13.53 -25.54 16.22
N ASN A 137 -13.24 -25.20 14.95
CA ASN A 137 -14.21 -25.38 13.86
C ASN A 137 -14.07 -26.69 13.09
N ASN A 138 -12.85 -27.21 12.96
CA ASN A 138 -12.53 -28.31 12.05
C ASN A 138 -11.78 -29.46 12.75
N ASP A 139 -11.71 -29.46 14.09
CA ASP A 139 -11.13 -30.50 14.94
C ASP A 139 -9.75 -31.01 14.46
N GLY A 140 -8.81 -30.11 14.14
CA GLY A 140 -7.43 -30.54 13.86
C GLY A 140 -6.51 -29.52 13.20
N PHE A 141 -5.32 -30.00 12.83
CA PHE A 141 -4.24 -29.24 12.19
C PHE A 141 -4.29 -29.27 10.66
N SER A 142 -5.43 -29.62 10.06
CA SER A 142 -5.58 -29.82 8.62
C SER A 142 -5.15 -28.60 7.78
N TRP A 143 -5.32 -27.39 8.32
CA TRP A 143 -4.92 -26.16 7.64
C TRP A 143 -3.41 -26.05 7.38
N PHE A 144 -2.57 -26.74 8.16
CA PHE A 144 -1.11 -26.73 8.01
C PHE A 144 -0.64 -27.56 6.80
N PHE A 145 -1.43 -28.57 6.43
CA PHE A 145 -1.12 -29.52 5.34
C PHE A 145 -1.78 -29.15 4.02
N LEU A 146 -2.56 -28.06 3.97
CA LEU A 146 -3.16 -27.58 2.74
C LEU A 146 -2.06 -27.19 1.73
N PRO A 147 -2.24 -27.50 0.43
CA PRO A 147 -1.33 -27.08 -0.60
C PRO A 147 -1.07 -25.58 -0.52
N LYS A 148 0.21 -25.19 -0.52
CA LYS A 148 0.59 -23.78 -0.55
C LYS A 148 0.22 -23.19 -1.91
N SER A 149 -0.06 -21.89 -1.88
CA SER A 149 -0.44 -21.12 -3.06
C SER A 149 0.75 -21.09 -4.02
N ASN A 150 0.52 -21.42 -5.30
CA ASN A 150 1.53 -21.46 -6.35
C ASN A 150 1.51 -20.14 -7.13
N SER A 151 2.65 -19.47 -7.28
CA SER A 151 2.76 -18.32 -8.17
C SER A 151 2.35 -18.70 -9.59
N SER A 152 1.47 -17.92 -10.19
CA SER A 152 1.17 -18.05 -11.62
C SER A 152 1.50 -16.76 -12.35
N PHE A 153 2.05 -16.92 -13.57
CA PHE A 153 2.38 -15.82 -14.48
C PHE A 153 1.43 -15.81 -15.69
N ASN A 154 0.19 -16.26 -15.50
CA ASN A 154 -0.82 -16.22 -16.54
C ASN A 154 -1.59 -14.89 -16.50
N PHE A 155 -1.33 -14.01 -17.46
CA PHE A 155 -1.95 -12.69 -17.56
C PHE A 155 -3.14 -12.63 -18.52
N ALA A 156 -3.75 -13.76 -18.90
CA ALA A 156 -4.86 -13.78 -19.86
C ALA A 156 -6.03 -12.86 -19.47
N ALA A 157 -6.32 -12.72 -18.17
CA ALA A 157 -7.37 -11.82 -17.66
C ALA A 157 -7.11 -10.32 -17.94
N TYR A 158 -5.87 -9.94 -18.22
CA TYR A 158 -5.50 -8.55 -18.55
C TYR A 158 -5.75 -8.18 -20.01
N ASN A 159 -6.12 -9.13 -20.87
CA ASN A 159 -6.39 -8.86 -22.29
C ASN A 159 -7.72 -8.11 -22.54
N HIS A 160 -8.58 -8.00 -21.52
CA HIS A 160 -9.78 -7.17 -21.64
C HIS A 160 -9.40 -5.68 -21.69
N LEU A 161 -9.93 -4.95 -22.66
CA LEU A 161 -9.57 -3.55 -22.94
C LEU A 161 -9.62 -2.64 -21.71
N GLY A 162 -10.68 -2.70 -20.90
CA GLY A 162 -10.81 -1.87 -19.70
C GLY A 162 -9.74 -2.15 -18.65
N ILE A 163 -9.41 -3.43 -18.43
CA ILE A 163 -8.36 -3.86 -17.49
C ILE A 163 -6.98 -3.46 -18.04
N LEU A 164 -6.74 -3.67 -19.33
CA LEU A 164 -5.50 -3.30 -20.01
C LEU A 164 -5.23 -1.80 -19.89
N LEU A 165 -6.21 -0.95 -20.23
CA LEU A 165 -6.09 0.51 -20.13
C LEU A 165 -5.77 0.95 -18.69
N THR A 166 -6.49 0.40 -17.71
CA THR A 166 -6.28 0.72 -16.30
C THR A 166 -4.89 0.32 -15.81
N SER A 167 -4.45 -0.89 -16.16
CA SER A 167 -3.12 -1.40 -15.79
C SER A 167 -1.98 -0.61 -16.42
N ILE A 168 -2.11 -0.19 -17.69
CA ILE A 168 -1.14 0.69 -18.36
C ILE A 168 -1.08 2.03 -17.65
N LEU A 169 -2.24 2.63 -17.32
CA LEU A 169 -2.29 3.90 -16.62
C LEU A 169 -1.61 3.82 -15.25
N ILE A 170 -1.96 2.83 -14.44
CA ILE A 170 -1.34 2.63 -13.12
C ILE A 170 0.16 2.39 -13.28
N GLY A 171 0.58 1.60 -14.26
CA GLY A 171 1.99 1.38 -14.58
C GLY A 171 2.74 2.67 -14.93
N LEU A 172 2.17 3.53 -15.78
CA LEU A 172 2.73 4.84 -16.11
C LEU A 172 2.85 5.75 -14.89
N PHE A 173 1.81 5.78 -14.04
CA PHE A 173 1.85 6.53 -12.79
C PHE A 173 2.93 5.99 -11.85
N ILE A 174 3.07 4.68 -11.70
CA ILE A 174 4.13 4.06 -10.89
C ILE A 174 5.51 4.47 -11.41
N LEU A 175 5.75 4.32 -12.71
CA LEU A 175 7.04 4.63 -13.32
C LEU A 175 7.38 6.12 -13.18
N TRP A 176 6.45 6.99 -13.53
CA TRP A 176 6.67 8.43 -13.50
C TRP A 176 6.72 8.98 -12.07
N MET A 177 5.64 8.79 -11.30
CA MET A 177 5.51 9.34 -9.96
C MET A 177 6.52 8.70 -8.99
N GLY A 178 6.67 7.38 -9.05
CA GLY A 178 7.65 6.65 -8.27
C GLY A 178 9.08 7.05 -8.63
N GLY A 179 9.38 7.18 -9.93
CA GLY A 179 10.69 7.63 -10.42
C GLY A 179 11.04 9.06 -10.01
N VAL A 180 10.10 9.99 -10.15
CA VAL A 180 10.28 11.39 -9.70
C VAL A 180 10.50 11.44 -8.19
N ARG A 181 9.72 10.68 -7.41
CA ARG A 181 9.89 10.63 -5.96
C ARG A 181 11.26 10.11 -5.58
N LEU A 182 11.70 9.01 -6.20
CA LEU A 182 13.04 8.42 -6.02
C LEU A 182 14.16 9.43 -6.29
N ALA A 183 14.09 10.13 -7.42
CA ALA A 183 15.09 11.12 -7.82
C ALA A 183 15.18 12.30 -6.84
N ARG A 184 14.06 12.67 -6.19
CA ARG A 184 13.98 13.81 -5.26
C ARG A 184 14.33 13.47 -3.82
N ILE A 185 14.39 12.19 -3.43
CA ILE A 185 14.71 11.79 -2.04
C ILE A 185 16.01 12.41 -1.51
N PRO A 186 17.12 12.49 -2.27
CA PRO A 186 18.37 13.05 -1.76
C PRO A 186 18.29 14.53 -1.39
N ALA A 187 17.38 15.28 -2.02
CA ALA A 187 17.18 16.72 -1.79
C ALA A 187 16.29 17.01 -0.56
N LEU A 188 15.63 15.99 0.01
CA LEU A 188 14.73 16.17 1.15
C LEU A 188 15.51 16.37 2.47
N PRO A 189 14.96 17.15 3.43
CA PRO A 189 15.50 17.23 4.77
C PRO A 189 15.61 15.84 5.42
N LYS A 190 16.66 15.62 6.22
CA LYS A 190 16.93 14.32 6.88
C LYS A 190 15.70 13.73 7.59
N LYS A 191 14.87 14.59 8.19
CA LYS A 191 13.65 14.22 8.91
C LYS A 191 12.56 13.59 8.03
N GLU A 192 12.46 13.99 6.77
CA GLU A 192 11.43 13.50 5.83
C GLU A 192 11.95 12.38 4.94
N ARG A 193 13.27 12.30 4.77
CA ARG A 193 13.95 11.32 3.92
C ARG A 193 13.61 9.86 4.28
N SER A 194 13.55 9.54 5.57
CA SER A 194 13.20 8.17 6.01
C SER A 194 11.77 7.79 5.63
N SER A 195 10.79 8.69 5.86
CA SER A 195 9.40 8.45 5.45
C SER A 195 9.27 8.35 3.93
N ALA A 196 10.02 9.15 3.17
CA ALA A 196 10.03 9.08 1.71
C ALA A 196 10.53 7.73 1.20
N TRP A 197 11.65 7.23 1.74
CA TRP A 197 12.18 5.92 1.39
C TRP A 197 11.22 4.78 1.76
N LEU A 198 10.57 4.86 2.93
CA LEU A 198 9.58 3.85 3.33
C LEU A 198 8.40 3.78 2.37
N ILE A 199 7.90 4.92 1.90
CA ILE A 199 6.82 4.95 0.91
C ILE A 199 7.28 4.29 -0.39
N VAL A 200 8.47 4.61 -0.88
CA VAL A 200 8.98 4.01 -2.12
C VAL A 200 9.21 2.51 -2.00
N ILE A 201 9.81 2.04 -0.90
CA ILE A 201 9.97 0.61 -0.68
C ILE A 201 8.61 -0.06 -0.54
N SER A 202 7.64 0.56 0.15
CA SER A 202 6.30 0.00 0.21
C SER A 202 5.64 -0.08 -1.17
N LEU A 203 5.91 0.87 -2.08
CA LEU A 203 5.48 0.81 -3.47
C LEU A 203 6.14 -0.37 -4.21
N ILE A 204 7.45 -0.53 -4.10
CA ILE A 204 8.18 -1.65 -4.73
C ILE A 204 7.67 -3.00 -4.19
N THR A 205 7.54 -3.13 -2.87
CA THR A 205 7.08 -4.38 -2.24
C THR A 205 5.65 -4.71 -2.63
N THR A 206 4.76 -3.73 -2.70
CA THR A 206 3.35 -3.97 -3.11
C THR A 206 3.21 -4.31 -4.60
N ILE A 207 4.08 -3.79 -5.46
CA ILE A 207 4.20 -4.24 -6.86
C ILE A 207 4.60 -5.72 -6.90
N LEU A 208 5.61 -6.12 -6.12
CA LEU A 208 6.02 -7.53 -6.03
C LEU A 208 4.90 -8.44 -5.50
N ILE A 209 4.13 -7.96 -4.52
CA ILE A 209 2.95 -8.69 -4.01
C ILE A 209 1.93 -8.91 -5.13
N ALA A 210 1.65 -7.89 -5.95
CA ALA A 210 0.71 -8.01 -7.06
C ALA A 210 1.22 -8.96 -8.18
N THR A 211 2.51 -8.87 -8.52
CA THR A 211 3.10 -9.71 -9.59
C THR A 211 3.26 -11.17 -9.20
N LEU A 212 3.37 -11.49 -7.90
CA LEU A 212 3.46 -12.88 -7.44
C LEU A 212 2.11 -13.55 -7.19
N SER A 213 0.99 -12.81 -7.28
CA SER A 213 -0.37 -13.35 -7.13
C SER A 213 -0.62 -14.60 -7.96
N ASP A 214 -1.17 -15.63 -7.32
CA ASP A 214 -1.56 -16.91 -7.93
C ASP A 214 -2.65 -16.78 -8.98
N VAL A 215 -3.66 -15.93 -8.74
CA VAL A 215 -4.76 -15.70 -9.67
C VAL A 215 -4.72 -14.24 -10.08
N LYS A 216 -4.53 -14.01 -11.38
CA LYS A 216 -4.51 -12.68 -11.98
C LYS A 216 -5.94 -12.26 -12.32
N THR A 217 -6.50 -11.37 -11.52
CA THR A 217 -7.86 -10.84 -11.74
C THR A 217 -7.88 -9.34 -11.95
N SER A 218 -6.72 -8.68 -11.95
CA SER A 218 -6.48 -7.22 -11.87
C SER A 218 -6.78 -6.57 -10.52
N ALA A 219 -7.54 -7.22 -9.64
CA ALA A 219 -7.80 -6.70 -8.30
C ALA A 219 -6.51 -6.59 -7.47
N GLU A 220 -5.49 -7.41 -7.76
CA GLU A 220 -4.16 -7.33 -7.14
C GLU A 220 -3.47 -5.97 -7.35
N LEU A 221 -3.86 -5.20 -8.37
CA LEU A 221 -3.37 -3.83 -8.56
C LEU A 221 -3.76 -2.89 -7.41
N LEU A 222 -4.73 -3.27 -6.56
CA LEU A 222 -5.10 -2.50 -5.36
C LEU A 222 -3.93 -2.35 -4.36
N PHE A 223 -3.01 -3.32 -4.29
CA PHE A 223 -1.87 -3.25 -3.37
C PHE A 223 -0.98 -2.01 -3.58
N PRO A 224 -0.47 -1.73 -4.79
CA PRO A 224 0.36 -0.55 -5.04
C PRO A 224 -0.41 0.77 -5.02
N LEU A 225 -1.74 0.78 -5.04
CA LEU A 225 -2.50 2.03 -5.08
C LEU A 225 -2.31 2.91 -3.84
N PHE A 226 -2.20 2.32 -2.64
CA PHE A 226 -2.07 3.13 -1.43
C PHE A 226 -0.74 3.91 -1.37
N PRO A 227 0.45 3.32 -1.62
CA PRO A 227 1.67 4.10 -1.66
C PRO A 227 1.73 5.01 -2.89
N LEU A 228 1.18 4.57 -4.03
CA LEU A 228 1.11 5.38 -5.24
C LEU A 228 0.30 6.66 -5.01
N ALA A 229 -0.86 6.58 -4.35
CA ALA A 229 -1.68 7.74 -4.03
C ALA A 229 -0.92 8.76 -3.16
N ILE A 230 -0.12 8.30 -2.20
CA ILE A 230 0.72 9.18 -1.37
C ILE A 230 1.78 9.87 -2.23
N VAL A 231 2.44 9.13 -3.12
CA VAL A 231 3.48 9.69 -4.00
C VAL A 231 2.90 10.68 -5.01
N SER A 232 1.78 10.33 -5.64
CA SER A 232 1.06 11.19 -6.58
C SER A 232 0.61 12.49 -5.92
N ALA A 233 -0.01 12.39 -4.75
CA ALA A 233 -0.46 13.57 -4.02
C ALA A 233 0.70 14.44 -3.54
N ASN A 234 1.82 13.84 -3.11
CA ASN A 234 3.02 14.58 -2.75
C ASN A 234 3.53 15.42 -3.92
N PHE A 235 3.62 14.85 -5.12
CA PHE A 235 4.05 15.57 -6.32
C PHE A 235 3.08 16.68 -6.75
N ILE A 236 1.76 16.41 -6.72
CA ILE A 236 0.74 17.39 -7.06
C ILE A 236 0.83 18.59 -6.10
N GLU A 237 0.92 18.31 -4.80
CA GLU A 237 0.94 19.35 -3.75
C GLU A 237 2.31 19.99 -3.54
N GLU A 238 3.36 19.47 -4.16
CA GLU A 238 4.71 20.01 -4.05
C GLU A 238 4.73 21.45 -4.57
N LYS A 239 4.83 22.40 -3.65
CA LYS A 239 5.14 23.79 -3.99
C LYS A 239 6.62 23.82 -4.31
N GLU A 240 7.00 24.21 -5.52
CA GLU A 240 8.40 24.48 -5.83
C GLU A 240 8.94 25.43 -4.76
N GLY A 241 9.98 24.99 -4.04
CA GLY A 241 10.59 25.77 -2.98
C GLY A 241 11.13 27.08 -3.53
N SER A 242 10.62 28.19 -3.01
CA SER A 242 11.25 29.52 -3.07
C SER A 242 11.60 30.05 -4.47
N GLY A 243 10.74 29.83 -5.47
CA GLY A 243 10.81 30.44 -6.80
C GLY A 243 9.44 30.49 -7.48
N PRO A 244 9.25 31.32 -8.52
CA PRO A 244 8.00 31.31 -9.29
C PRO A 244 7.82 29.92 -9.91
N ILE A 245 6.63 29.34 -9.71
CA ILE A 245 6.27 28.05 -10.29
C ILE A 245 6.44 28.14 -11.80
N LYS A 246 7.24 27.25 -12.39
CA LYS A 246 7.34 27.21 -13.85
C LYS A 246 5.95 26.92 -14.41
N PRO A 247 5.46 27.71 -15.39
CA PRO A 247 4.10 27.55 -15.91
C PRO A 247 3.87 26.13 -16.44
N PHE A 248 4.90 25.51 -17.02
CA PHE A 248 4.84 24.13 -17.52
C PHE A 248 4.54 23.10 -16.41
N ASP A 249 5.15 23.23 -15.24
CA ASP A 249 4.96 22.27 -14.14
C ASP A 249 3.57 22.37 -13.52
N TYR A 250 2.98 23.57 -13.49
CA TYR A 250 1.59 23.76 -13.10
C TYR A 250 0.62 23.07 -14.06
N TRP A 251 0.73 23.36 -15.36
CA TRP A 251 -0.13 22.77 -16.39
C TRP A 251 0.02 21.26 -16.46
N PHE A 252 1.21 20.73 -16.25
CA PHE A 252 1.44 19.28 -16.23
C PHE A 252 0.72 18.60 -15.06
N LYS A 253 0.75 19.17 -13.86
CA LYS A 253 0.03 18.63 -12.68
C LYS A 253 -1.49 18.66 -12.88
N GLU A 254 -2.02 19.76 -13.42
CA GLU A 254 -3.44 19.88 -13.76
C GLU A 254 -3.83 18.84 -14.82
N LEU A 255 -3.06 18.74 -15.91
CA LEU A 255 -3.31 17.75 -16.97
C LEU A 255 -3.35 16.32 -16.42
N LEU A 256 -2.43 15.97 -15.50
CA LEU A 256 -2.38 14.65 -14.88
C LEU A 256 -3.62 14.37 -14.02
N LEU A 257 -4.12 15.36 -13.27
CA LEU A 257 -5.37 15.24 -12.52
C LEU A 257 -6.59 15.08 -13.44
N TRP A 258 -6.70 15.93 -14.48
CA TRP A 258 -7.80 15.86 -15.44
C TRP A 258 -7.78 14.56 -16.24
N LEU A 259 -6.60 14.04 -16.57
CA LEU A 259 -6.44 12.73 -17.21
C LEU A 259 -6.93 11.60 -16.30
N LEU A 260 -6.56 11.65 -15.01
CA LEU A 260 -7.01 10.65 -14.03
C LEU A 260 -8.54 10.68 -13.88
N VAL A 261 -9.14 11.86 -13.77
CA VAL A 261 -10.60 12.03 -13.68
C VAL A 261 -11.28 11.56 -14.97
N GLY A 262 -10.81 12.04 -16.12
CA GLY A 262 -11.38 11.72 -17.43
C GLY A 262 -11.40 10.22 -17.71
N ILE A 263 -10.28 9.52 -17.45
CA ILE A 263 -10.21 8.07 -17.64
C ILE A 263 -11.10 7.33 -16.64
N SER A 264 -11.21 7.80 -15.40
CA SER A 264 -12.13 7.22 -14.43
C SER A 264 -13.59 7.31 -14.90
N VAL A 265 -13.98 8.44 -15.51
CA VAL A 265 -15.33 8.62 -16.08
C VAL A 265 -15.55 7.73 -17.30
N VAL A 266 -14.57 7.67 -18.21
CA VAL A 266 -14.66 6.83 -19.42
C VAL A 266 -14.80 5.35 -19.04
N LEU A 267 -14.01 4.86 -18.07
CA LEU A 267 -14.08 3.47 -17.59
C LEU A 267 -15.35 3.15 -16.82
N LEU A 268 -16.05 4.15 -16.26
CA LEU A 268 -17.36 3.94 -15.62
C LEU A 268 -18.50 3.77 -16.65
N VAL A 269 -18.33 4.28 -17.87
CA VAL A 269 -19.34 4.24 -18.93
C VAL A 269 -19.15 3.02 -19.85
N LEU A 270 -17.92 2.52 -19.97
CA LEU A 270 -17.54 1.29 -20.69
C LEU A 270 -17.89 0.03 -19.89
#